data_AF-A0A941C878-F1
#
_entry.id   AF-A0A941C878-F1
#
_cell.length_a   1.000
_cell.length_b   1.000
_cell.length_c   1.000
_cell.angle_alpha   90.00
_cell.angle_beta   90.00
_cell.angle_gamma   90.00
#
_symmetry.space_group_name_H-M   'P 1'
#
loop_
_entity.id
_entity.type
_entity.pdbx_description
1 polymer ?
#
loop_
_entity_poly.entity_id
_entity_poly.type
_entity_poly.pdbx_seq_one_letter_code
_entity_poly.pdbx_strand_id
1 'polypeptide(L)' 'MLTLEEQILFLKKQRKDSIQNLKNVKKQFGDRYSHIFLEKMNHNIFCYDSVLSSLRELQSIKNTSYGK' A
#
# COMPACT_ATOMS: atom_id res chain seq x y z
N MET A 1 -4.19 19.62 1.63
CA MET A 1 -4.84 18.49 0.91
C MET A 1 -3.85 18.04 -0.15
N LEU A 2 -3.44 16.76 -0.13
CA LEU A 2 -2.43 16.24 -1.07
C LEU A 2 -2.99 16.15 -2.49
N THR A 3 -2.18 16.43 -3.51
CA THR A 3 -2.53 16.15 -4.92
C THR A 3 -2.66 14.64 -5.17
N LEU A 4 -3.26 14.25 -6.30
CA LEU A 4 -3.38 12.84 -6.67
C LEU A 4 -2.00 12.16 -6.79
N GLU A 5 -1.01 12.85 -7.38
CA GLU A 5 0.36 12.31 -7.47
C GLU A 5 1.00 12.14 -6.09
N GLU A 6 0.81 13.12 -5.20
CA GLU A 6 1.33 13.07 -3.83
C GLU A 6 0.69 11.94 -3.02
N GLN A 7 -0.61 11.71 -3.18
CA GLN A 7 -1.32 10.59 -2.54
C GLN A 7 -0.80 9.24 -3.03
N ILE A 8 -0.58 9.09 -4.35
CA ILE A 8 -0.01 7.87 -4.93
C ILE A 8 1.41 7.63 -4.40
N LEU A 9 2.25 8.68 -4.34
CA LEU A 9 3.61 8.58 -3.83
C LEU A 9 3.62 8.19 -2.35
N PHE A 10 2.75 8.83 -1.55
CA PHE A 10 2.58 8.53 -0.13
C PHE A 10 2.17 7.07 0.10
N LEU A 11 1.14 6.59 -0.60
CA LEU A 11 0.64 5.22 -0.46
C LEU A 11 1.67 4.18 -0.90
N LYS A 12 2.44 4.46 -1.98
CA LYS A 12 3.55 3.59 -2.40
C LYS A 12 4.62 3.47 -1.31
N LYS A 13 4.95 4.57 -0.63
CA LYS A 13 5.91 4.57 0.47
C LYS A 13 5.37 3.77 1.66
N GLN A 14 4.14 4.05 2.10
CA GLN A 14 3.50 3.34 3.21
C GLN A 14 3.40 1.83 2.98
N ARG A 15 3.07 1.42 1.75
CA ARG A 15 3.07 0.02 1.34
C ARG A 15 4.45 -0.61 1.46
N LYS A 16 5.48 0.05 0.93
CA LYS A 16 6.87 -0.44 1.00
C LYS A 16 7.32 -0.63 2.45
N ASP A 17 7.04 0.35 3.30
CA ASP A 17 7.39 0.33 4.72
C ASP A 17 6.62 -0.79 5.45
N SER A 18 5.34 -1.00 5.13
CA SER A 18 4.54 -2.10 5.68
C SER A 18 5.07 -3.48 5.31
N ILE A 19 5.49 -3.67 4.04
CA ILE A 19 6.12 -4.93 3.59
C ILE A 19 7.45 -5.15 4.30
N GLN A 20 8.25 -4.09 4.49
CA GLN A 20 9.52 -4.22 5.21
C GLN A 20 9.28 -4.57 6.68
N ASN A 21 8.29 -3.96 7.33
CA ASN A 21 7.90 -4.29 8.70
C ASN A 21 7.44 -5.74 8.81
N LEU A 22 6.66 -6.25 7.85
CA LEU A 22 6.28 -7.66 7.80
C LEU A 22 7.50 -8.59 7.81
N LYS A 23 8.52 -8.29 6.98
CA LYS A 23 9.77 -9.04 6.92
C LYS A 23 10.54 -8.96 8.25
N ASN A 24 10.59 -7.77 8.85
CA ASN A 24 11.29 -7.55 10.12
C ASN A 24 10.62 -8.31 11.26
N VAL A 25 9.29 -8.30 11.33
CA VAL A 25 8.52 -9.04 12.34
C VAL A 25 8.72 -10.54 12.19
N LYS A 26 8.65 -11.08 10.95
CA LYS A 26 8.98 -12.50 10.71
C LYS A 26 10.39 -12.84 11.19
N LYS A 27 11.37 -11.96 10.95
CA LYS A 27 12.75 -12.17 11.39
C LYS A 27 12.91 -12.10 12.92
N GLN A 28 12.24 -11.17 13.59
CA GLN A 28 12.37 -10.94 15.04
C GLN A 28 11.65 -12.02 15.87
N PHE A 29 10.45 -12.40 15.46
CA PHE A 29 9.59 -13.28 16.25
C PHE A 29 9.59 -14.74 15.76
N GLY A 30 10.25 -15.01 14.62
CA GLY A 30 10.23 -16.30 13.96
C GLY A 30 8.85 -16.70 13.46
N ASP A 31 8.76 -17.82 12.75
CA ASP A 31 7.50 -18.27 12.15
C ASP A 31 6.42 -18.54 13.21
N ARG A 32 6.82 -19.06 14.38
CA ARG A 32 5.91 -19.48 15.45
C ARG A 32 5.04 -18.35 15.98
N TYR A 33 5.56 -17.14 16.11
CA TYR A 33 4.83 -15.99 16.67
C TYR A 33 4.47 -14.93 15.62
N SER A 34 4.98 -15.06 14.38
CA SER A 34 4.68 -14.13 13.30
C SER A 34 3.18 -14.02 12.96
N HIS A 35 2.42 -15.10 13.16
CA HIS A 35 0.98 -15.17 12.85
C HIS A 35 0.15 -14.10 13.58
N ILE A 36 0.57 -13.71 14.79
CA ILE A 36 -0.11 -12.68 15.63
C ILE A 36 -0.18 -11.33 14.90
N PHE A 37 0.84 -11.01 14.11
CA PHE A 37 0.98 -9.72 13.45
C PHE A 37 0.71 -9.80 11.94
N LEU A 38 0.89 -11.00 11.36
CA LEU A 38 0.79 -11.24 9.92
C LEU A 38 -0.59 -10.88 9.37
N GLU A 39 -1.67 -11.26 10.05
CA GLU A 39 -3.03 -11.00 9.55
C GLU A 39 -3.30 -9.51 9.39
N LYS A 40 -3.06 -8.73 10.45
CA LYS A 40 -3.24 -7.27 10.43
C LYS A 40 -2.31 -6.58 9.43
N MET A 41 -1.06 -7.01 9.33
CA MET A 41 -0.11 -6.43 8.37
C MET A 41 -0.48 -6.77 6.92
N ASN A 42 -0.90 -8.00 6.63
CA ASN A 42 -1.37 -8.40 5.30
C ASN A 42 -2.64 -7.64 4.92
N HIS A 43 -3.58 -7.47 5.85
CA HIS A 43 -4.77 -6.67 5.63
C HIS A 43 -4.42 -5.22 5.28
N ASN A 44 -3.49 -4.60 6.01
CA ASN A 44 -3.03 -3.24 5.69
C ASN A 44 -2.39 -3.14 4.29
N ILE A 45 -1.55 -4.11 3.92
CA ILE A 45 -0.95 -4.16 2.57
C ILE A 45 -2.05 -4.27 1.51
N PHE A 46 -3.04 -5.13 1.71
CA PHE A 46 -4.19 -5.29 0.81
C PHE A 46 -4.99 -3.99 0.67
N CYS A 47 -5.25 -3.28 1.76
CA CYS A 47 -5.93 -1.99 1.73
C CYS A 47 -5.15 -0.94 0.94
N TYR A 48 -3.83 -0.87 1.13
CA TYR A 48 -2.97 0.02 0.32
C TYR A 48 -3.03 -0.32 -1.17
N ASP A 49 -2.98 -1.61 -1.52
CA ASP A 49 -3.07 -2.07 -2.91
C ASP A 49 -4.42 -1.73 -3.55
N SER A 50 -5.52 -1.88 -2.80
CA SER A 50 -6.87 -1.54 -3.26
C SER A 50 -7.03 -0.05 -3.53
N VAL A 51 -6.55 0.80 -2.61
CA VAL A 51 -6.60 2.26 -2.79
C VAL A 51 -5.67 2.70 -3.93
N LEU A 52 -4.47 2.12 -4.04
CA LEU A 52 -3.56 2.40 -5.16
C LEU A 52 -4.17 2.02 -6.51
N SER A 53 -4.91 0.92 -6.59
CA SER A 53 -5.63 0.52 -7.81
C SER A 53 -6.70 1.57 -8.18
N SER A 54 -7.52 1.94 -7.20
CA SER A 54 -8.58 2.95 -7.38
C SER A 54 -8.02 4.30 -7.84
N LEU A 55 -6.91 4.74 -7.25
CA LEU A 55 -6.24 5.99 -7.63
C LEU A 55 -5.62 5.92 -9.03
N ARG A 56 -5.10 4.77 -9.46
CA ARG A 56 -4.59 4.57 -10.83
C ARG A 56 -5.72 4.61 -11.85
N GLU A 57 -6.87 4.01 -11.54
CA GLU A 57 -8.06 4.11 -12.39
C GLU A 57 -8.54 5.56 -12.50
N LEU A 58 -8.64 6.28 -11.38
CA LEU A 58 -8.99 7.71 -11.38
C LEU A 58 -7.97 8.55 -12.17
N GLN A 59 -6.67 8.28 -12.02
CA GLN A 59 -5.63 8.95 -12.80
C GLN A 59 -5.76 8.64 -14.29
N SER A 60 -6.08 7.39 -14.65
CA SER A 60 -6.34 7.00 -16.04
C SER A 60 -7.54 7.76 -16.59
N ILE A 61 -8.67 7.77 -15.89
CA ILE A 61 -9.89 8.49 -16.31
C ILE A 61 -9.60 9.98 -16.47
N LYS A 62 -8.90 10.60 -15.50
CA LYS A 62 -8.49 12.00 -15.58
C LYS A 62 -7.64 12.25 -16.83
N ASN A 63 -6.67 11.40 -17.12
CA ASN A 63 -5.82 11.54 -18.29
C ASN A 63 -6.60 11.36 -19.60
N THR A 64 -7.57 10.44 -19.65
CA THR A 64 -8.49 10.29 -20.80
C THR A 64 -9.42 11.49 -20.95
N SER A 65 -9.81 12.14 -19.84
CA SER A 65 -10.71 13.30 -19.83
C SER A 65 -10.02 14.64 -20.11
N TYR A 66 -8.73 14.81 -19.75
CA TYR A 66 -8.01 16.09 -19.82
C TYR A 66 -7.09 16.23 -21.04
N GLY A 67 -6.95 15.22 -21.91
CA GLY A 67 -6.30 15.45 -23.21
C GLY A 67 -6.17 14.25 -24.15
N LYS A 68 -6.54 14.52 -25.41
CA LYS A 68 -6.23 13.83 -26.68
C LYS A 68 -7.05 12.59 -27.05
#